data_AF-A0A369SKG8-F1
#
_entry.id   AF-A0A369SKG8-F1
#
_cell.length_a   1.000
_cell.length_b   1.000
_cell.length_c   1.000
_cell.angle_alpha   90.00
_cell.angle_beta   90.00
_cell.angle_gamma   90.00
#
_symmetry.space_group_name_H-M   'P 1'
#
loop_
_entity.id
_entity.type
_entity.pdbx_description
1 polymer ?
#
loop_
_entity_poly.entity_id
_entity_poly.type
_entity_poly.pdbx_seq_one_letter_code
_entity_poly.pdbx_strand_id
1 'polypeptide(L)'
;MNNEVNEGLDYAIAVIFMCCIVISCYLTRLVGGFTVTNQNNNPYKLLARPIQVSRVSNPFSVSILNQQAASTENGIELEVRSKTVGLFNSFWGVKIDQTYRIISDIQERIRKTGWKRRLLSDAFASISEVNSHSIRIEECKPNIVNCKLLHNQRISLGSLPRSSYPLVIIIEEERVDVLEDKYVIALIMVIHLPDEFFKQNCEILQKSVLTIDGHIYQLQKIFAVDQENESLQTESDLISTDNTIENEELNNVCVVCQTQAITSVLLPCRHSCLCQRCLLQVQTCPMCRSLITSYFPL
;
A
#
# COMPACT_ATOMS: atom_id res chain seq x y z
N MET A 1 22.53 -64.78 -46.63
CA MET A 1 22.90 -63.91 -45.50
C MET A 1 22.87 -62.41 -45.82
N ASN A 2 23.22 -61.93 -47.03
CA ASN A 2 23.15 -60.48 -47.31
C ASN A 2 21.75 -59.92 -47.65
N ASN A 3 20.80 -60.75 -48.11
CA ASN A 3 19.45 -60.26 -48.45
C ASN A 3 18.53 -60.09 -47.23
N GLU A 4 18.62 -60.95 -46.22
CA GLU A 4 17.80 -60.83 -45.00
C GLU A 4 18.21 -59.62 -44.13
N VAL A 5 19.48 -59.22 -44.18
CA VAL A 5 19.98 -58.03 -43.46
C VAL A 5 19.49 -56.75 -44.13
N ASN A 6 19.39 -56.72 -45.46
CA ASN A 6 18.86 -55.57 -46.20
C ASN A 6 17.35 -55.41 -46.00
N GLU A 7 16.57 -56.49 -45.97
CA GLU A 7 15.12 -56.41 -45.70
C GLU A 7 14.82 -55.88 -44.27
N GLY A 8 15.63 -56.27 -43.28
CA GLY A 8 15.51 -55.74 -41.92
C GLY A 8 15.88 -54.26 -41.81
N LEU A 9 16.87 -53.82 -42.59
CA LEU A 9 17.30 -52.42 -42.65
C LEU A 9 16.27 -51.54 -43.36
N ASP A 10 15.70 -52.01 -44.48
CA ASP A 10 14.65 -51.31 -45.21
C ASP A 10 13.37 -51.17 -44.38
N TYR A 11 13.01 -52.20 -43.60
CA TYR A 11 11.89 -52.14 -42.67
C TYR A 11 12.13 -51.11 -41.55
N ALA A 12 13.34 -51.07 -40.98
CA ALA A 12 13.70 -50.09 -39.95
C ALA A 12 13.65 -48.65 -40.50
N ILE A 13 14.15 -48.42 -41.71
CA ILE A 13 14.10 -47.11 -42.39
C ILE A 13 12.64 -46.69 -42.63
N ALA A 14 11.79 -47.61 -43.09
CA ALA A 14 10.36 -47.33 -43.32
C ALA A 14 9.64 -46.94 -42.01
N VAL A 15 9.92 -47.64 -40.90
CA VAL A 15 9.33 -47.32 -39.60
C VAL A 15 9.79 -45.95 -39.09
N ILE A 16 11.08 -45.63 -39.21
CA ILE A 16 11.61 -44.31 -38.82
C ILE A 16 10.96 -43.20 -39.65
N PHE A 17 10.83 -43.39 -40.96
CA PHE A 17 10.22 -42.39 -41.83
C PHE A 17 8.75 -42.16 -41.49
N MET A 18 8.00 -43.23 -41.21
CA MET A 18 6.61 -43.14 -40.75
C MET A 18 6.50 -42.41 -39.40
N CYS A 19 7.40 -42.70 -38.45
CA CYS A 19 7.46 -41.97 -37.17
C CYS A 19 7.78 -40.49 -37.38
N CYS A 20 8.72 -40.15 -38.27
CA CYS A 20 9.05 -38.75 -38.60
C CYS A 20 7.87 -38.01 -39.24
N ILE A 21 7.08 -38.67 -40.10
CA ILE A 21 5.86 -38.09 -40.67
C ILE A 21 4.81 -37.86 -39.58
N VAL A 22 4.57 -38.84 -38.70
CA VAL A 22 3.59 -38.70 -37.60
C VAL A 22 4.01 -37.59 -36.64
N ILE A 23 5.29 -37.51 -36.28
CA ILE A 23 5.83 -36.43 -35.43
C ILE A 23 5.74 -35.09 -36.15
N SER A 24 6.05 -35.01 -37.44
CA SER A 24 5.91 -33.77 -38.22
C SER A 24 4.45 -33.32 -38.35
N CYS A 25 3.50 -34.25 -38.53
CA CYS A 25 2.07 -33.98 -38.51
C CYS A 25 1.58 -33.56 -37.12
N TYR A 26 2.10 -34.16 -36.05
CA TYR A 26 1.80 -33.77 -34.67
C TYR A 26 2.34 -32.38 -34.34
N LEU A 27 3.59 -32.10 -34.72
CA LEU A 27 4.22 -30.78 -34.55
C LEU A 27 3.54 -29.72 -35.42
N THR A 28 3.16 -30.01 -36.67
CA THR A 28 2.38 -29.07 -37.49
C THR A 28 0.95 -28.89 -37.00
N ARG A 29 0.36 -29.83 -36.25
CA ARG A 29 -0.90 -29.62 -35.53
C ARG A 29 -0.73 -28.82 -34.23
N LEU A 30 0.35 -29.05 -33.49
CA LEU A 30 0.70 -28.27 -32.29
C LEU A 30 1.04 -26.82 -32.64
N VAL A 31 1.86 -26.63 -33.67
CA VAL A 31 2.27 -25.32 -34.18
C VAL A 31 1.17 -24.70 -35.04
N GLY A 32 0.43 -25.49 -35.82
CA GLY A 32 -0.74 -25.05 -36.61
C GLY A 32 -1.93 -24.63 -35.75
N GLY A 33 -2.12 -25.28 -34.60
CA GLY A 33 -3.00 -24.81 -33.53
C GLY A 33 -2.54 -23.50 -32.89
N PHE A 34 -1.25 -23.16 -33.05
CA PHE A 34 -0.66 -21.90 -32.62
C PHE A 34 -0.65 -20.82 -33.73
N THR A 35 -0.63 -21.19 -35.01
CA THR A 35 -0.55 -20.24 -36.13
C THR A 35 -1.90 -19.89 -36.77
N VAL A 36 -2.95 -20.69 -36.59
CA VAL A 36 -4.32 -20.36 -37.09
C VAL A 36 -5.12 -19.49 -36.11
N THR A 37 -4.59 -19.16 -34.93
CA THR A 37 -5.12 -18.10 -34.06
C THR A 37 -4.38 -16.77 -34.19
N ASN A 38 -3.72 -16.52 -35.33
CA ASN A 38 -3.15 -15.20 -35.63
C ASN A 38 -4.08 -14.38 -36.57
N GLN A 39 -5.37 -14.35 -36.21
CA GLN A 39 -6.33 -13.35 -36.69
C GLN A 39 -6.85 -12.57 -35.47
N ASN A 40 -6.16 -11.47 -35.15
CA ASN A 40 -6.68 -10.15 -34.74
C ASN A 40 -7.92 -9.99 -33.84
N ASN A 41 -8.41 -11.02 -33.15
CA ASN A 41 -9.48 -10.93 -32.18
C ASN A 41 -9.00 -11.52 -30.86
N ASN A 42 -8.22 -10.75 -30.11
CA ASN A 42 -8.01 -11.04 -28.70
C ASN A 42 -9.26 -10.54 -27.96
N PRO A 43 -10.19 -11.40 -27.48
CA PRO A 43 -11.40 -10.96 -26.80
C PRO A 43 -11.11 -10.29 -25.44
N TYR A 44 -9.85 -10.34 -24.99
CA TYR A 44 -9.40 -9.82 -23.70
C TYR A 44 -8.79 -8.42 -23.81
N LYS A 45 -9.40 -7.52 -24.58
CA LYS A 45 -9.00 -6.11 -24.53
C LYS A 45 -9.28 -5.59 -23.12
N LEU A 46 -8.25 -5.14 -22.40
CA LEU A 46 -8.41 -4.54 -21.08
C LEU A 46 -9.44 -3.39 -21.19
N LEU A 47 -10.59 -3.54 -20.52
CA LEU A 47 -11.62 -2.50 -20.43
C LEU A 47 -11.30 -1.45 -19.35
N ALA A 48 -10.29 -1.71 -18.53
CA ALA A 48 -9.86 -0.82 -17.46
C ALA A 48 -9.34 0.49 -18.03
N ARG A 49 -9.78 1.60 -17.44
CA ARG A 49 -9.40 2.95 -17.86
C ARG A 49 -8.26 3.48 -17.01
N PRO A 50 -7.33 4.26 -17.60
CA PRO A 50 -6.36 5.00 -16.82
C PRO A 50 -7.10 6.04 -15.98
N ILE A 51 -6.76 6.14 -14.70
CA ILE A 51 -7.18 7.25 -13.84
C ILE A 51 -6.04 8.26 -13.73
N GLN A 52 -6.40 9.53 -13.58
CA GLN A 52 -5.45 10.59 -13.31
C GLN A 52 -5.17 10.63 -11.81
N VAL A 53 -3.90 10.54 -11.44
CA VAL A 53 -3.44 10.70 -10.06
C VAL A 53 -2.53 11.91 -9.98
N SER A 54 -2.63 12.68 -8.89
CA SER A 54 -1.66 13.72 -8.58
C SER A 54 -0.70 13.23 -7.52
N ARG A 55 0.60 13.30 -7.81
CA ARG A 55 1.63 13.02 -6.81
C ARG A 55 1.56 14.09 -5.73
N VAL A 56 1.42 13.67 -4.48
CA VAL A 56 1.45 14.54 -3.30
C VAL A 56 2.48 13.97 -2.34
N SER A 57 3.39 14.83 -1.85
CA SER A 57 4.39 14.44 -0.86
C SER A 57 3.78 14.49 0.53
N ASN A 58 3.75 13.35 1.24
CA ASN A 58 3.43 13.31 2.66
C ASN A 58 4.71 13.59 3.48
N PRO A 59 4.79 14.70 4.22
CA PRO A 59 5.98 15.04 5.02
C PRO A 59 6.10 14.18 6.29
N PHE A 60 5.04 13.47 6.70
CA PHE A 60 4.98 12.78 7.98
C PHE A 60 5.15 11.26 7.86
N SER A 61 6.03 10.71 8.67
CA SER A 61 6.18 9.28 8.92
C SER A 61 6.09 8.98 10.41
N VAL A 62 5.36 7.91 10.77
CA VAL A 62 5.19 7.47 12.16
C VAL A 62 5.29 5.96 12.20
N SER A 63 6.12 5.44 13.08
CA SER A 63 6.32 4.02 13.35
C SER A 63 6.10 3.70 14.83
N ILE A 64 5.66 2.48 15.11
CA ILE A 64 5.49 1.95 16.47
C ILE A 64 6.77 1.22 16.84
N LEU A 65 7.45 1.62 17.91
CA LEU A 65 8.75 1.04 18.29
C LEU A 65 8.62 -0.27 19.07
N ASN A 66 7.62 -0.37 19.96
CA ASN A 66 7.41 -1.54 20.80
C ASN A 66 5.93 -1.95 20.82
N GLN A 67 5.50 -2.56 19.73
CA GLN A 67 4.10 -2.94 19.51
C GLN A 67 3.57 -3.94 20.55
N GLN A 68 4.43 -4.82 21.07
CA GLN A 68 4.06 -5.87 22.03
C GLN A 68 3.85 -5.33 23.46
N ALA A 69 4.62 -4.32 23.86
CA ALA A 69 4.47 -3.70 25.18
C ALA A 69 3.33 -2.66 25.22
N ALA A 70 2.84 -2.22 24.06
CA ALA A 70 1.84 -1.18 23.95
C ALA A 70 0.48 -1.64 24.48
N SER A 71 -0.12 -0.85 25.36
CA SER A 71 -1.46 -1.09 25.90
C SER A 71 -2.10 0.22 26.37
N THR A 72 -3.38 0.19 26.69
CA THR A 72 -4.06 1.33 27.32
C THR A 72 -3.47 1.69 28.69
N GLU A 73 -2.84 0.74 29.39
CA GLU A 73 -2.19 0.94 30.69
C GLU A 73 -0.74 1.42 30.56
N ASN A 74 0.06 0.78 29.70
CA ASN A 74 1.48 1.08 29.53
C ASN A 74 1.72 2.26 28.57
N GLY A 75 0.71 2.62 27.78
CA GLY A 75 0.84 3.58 26.70
C GLY A 75 1.45 2.97 25.44
N ILE A 76 1.98 3.84 24.59
CA ILE A 76 2.62 3.48 23.32
C ILE A 76 3.82 4.41 23.07
N GLU A 77 4.88 3.83 22.54
CA GLU A 77 6.07 4.56 22.11
C GLU A 77 6.14 4.61 20.58
N LEU A 78 6.31 5.82 20.06
CA LEU A 78 6.27 6.12 18.65
C LEU A 78 7.53 6.87 18.23
N GLU A 79 8.06 6.53 17.07
CA GLU A 79 9.02 7.38 16.38
C GLU A 79 8.29 8.19 15.30
N VAL A 80 8.38 9.51 15.43
CA VAL A 80 7.81 10.46 14.49
C VAL A 80 8.95 11.11 13.71
N ARG A 81 8.90 11.00 12.38
CA ARG A 81 9.79 11.71 11.46
C ARG A 81 8.95 12.64 10.60
N SER A 82 9.39 13.89 10.51
CA SER A 82 8.70 14.89 9.71
C SER A 82 9.70 15.65 8.84
N LYS A 83 9.35 15.92 7.59
CA LYS A 83 10.11 16.82 6.70
C LYS A 83 9.87 18.30 7.00
N THR A 84 9.04 18.59 8.00
CA THR A 84 8.66 19.94 8.41
C THR A 84 8.42 20.00 9.91
N VAL A 85 8.29 21.21 10.45
CA VAL A 85 8.00 21.39 11.88
C VAL A 85 6.52 21.16 12.13
N GLY A 86 6.22 20.18 12.98
CA GLY A 86 4.84 19.82 13.28
C GLY A 86 4.48 19.98 14.75
N LEU A 87 3.19 19.99 15.04
CA LEU A 87 2.63 19.83 16.37
C LEU A 87 1.95 18.46 16.46
N PHE A 88 2.53 17.57 17.25
CA PHE A 88 1.97 16.26 17.57
C PHE A 88 0.97 16.38 18.72
N ASN A 89 -0.18 15.73 18.59
CA ASN A 89 -1.22 15.67 19.60
C ASN A 89 -1.76 14.24 19.72
N SER A 90 -1.92 13.75 20.95
CA SER A 90 -2.51 12.43 21.25
C SER A 90 -3.83 12.55 22.01
N PHE A 91 -4.91 12.06 21.41
CA PHE A 91 -6.27 12.11 21.95
C PHE A 91 -6.73 10.71 22.35
N TRP A 92 -7.25 10.57 23.56
CA TRP A 92 -7.66 9.27 24.09
C TRP A 92 -9.17 9.17 24.28
N GLY A 93 -9.73 7.99 24.00
CA GLY A 93 -11.17 7.76 24.11
C GLY A 93 -11.99 8.64 23.16
N VAL A 94 -11.61 8.67 21.88
CA VAL A 94 -12.23 9.55 20.88
C VAL A 94 -13.49 8.90 20.32
N LYS A 95 -14.64 9.57 20.42
CA LYS A 95 -15.93 9.03 19.97
C LYS A 95 -15.98 8.78 18.45
N ILE A 96 -16.28 7.55 18.05
CA ILE A 96 -16.23 7.10 16.65
C ILE A 96 -17.32 7.80 15.81
N ASP A 97 -18.54 7.85 16.33
CA ASP A 97 -19.70 8.47 15.67
C ASP A 97 -19.51 9.98 15.41
N GLN A 98 -18.77 10.65 16.30
CA GLN A 98 -18.49 12.08 16.20
C GLN A 98 -17.29 12.39 15.29
N THR A 99 -16.36 11.44 15.13
CA THR A 99 -15.14 11.60 14.32
C THR A 99 -15.47 11.94 12.85
N TYR A 100 -16.40 11.21 12.23
CA TYR A 100 -16.80 11.46 10.84
C TYR A 100 -17.47 12.83 10.64
N ARG A 101 -18.25 13.28 11.64
CA ARG A 101 -18.91 14.60 11.61
C ARG A 101 -17.88 15.72 11.68
N ILE A 102 -16.94 15.63 12.62
CA ILE A 102 -15.86 16.62 12.76
C ILE A 102 -15.01 16.68 11.50
N ILE A 103 -14.65 15.53 10.93
CA ILE A 103 -13.92 15.49 9.67
C ILE A 103 -14.68 16.28 8.60
N SER A 104 -15.96 15.96 8.37
CA SER A 104 -16.79 16.66 7.37
C SER A 104 -16.87 18.17 7.63
N ASP A 105 -17.06 18.57 8.88
CA ASP A 105 -17.13 19.99 9.28
C ASP A 105 -15.80 20.73 9.04
N ILE A 106 -14.67 20.07 9.28
CA ILE A 106 -13.34 20.65 9.04
C ILE A 106 -13.12 20.86 7.55
N GLN A 107 -13.49 19.91 6.70
CA GLN A 107 -13.39 20.08 5.24
C GLN A 107 -14.17 21.30 4.76
N GLU A 108 -15.40 21.48 5.28
CA GLU A 108 -16.24 22.63 4.99
C GLU A 108 -15.64 23.95 5.49
N ARG A 109 -15.08 23.95 6.70
CA ARG A 109 -14.45 25.13 7.30
C ARG A 109 -13.20 25.55 6.54
N ILE A 110 -12.31 24.61 6.18
CA ILE A 110 -11.08 24.91 5.44
C ILE A 110 -11.44 25.51 4.07
N ARG A 111 -12.42 24.94 3.37
CA ARG A 111 -12.88 25.48 2.08
C ARG A 111 -13.41 26.91 2.19
N LYS A 112 -14.07 27.26 3.29
CA LYS A 112 -14.69 28.58 3.50
C LYS A 112 -13.72 29.63 4.05
N THR A 113 -12.88 29.26 5.01
CA THR A 113 -12.08 30.22 5.80
C THR A 113 -10.56 30.03 5.65
N GLY A 114 -10.14 29.04 4.86
CA GLY A 114 -8.76 28.58 4.83
C GLY A 114 -8.38 27.76 6.06
N TRP A 115 -7.18 27.17 6.00
CA TRP A 115 -6.58 26.47 7.12
C TRP A 115 -6.24 27.44 8.26
N LYS A 116 -6.46 26.98 9.50
CA LYS A 116 -6.03 27.69 10.72
C LYS A 116 -5.26 26.72 11.60
N ARG A 117 -4.18 27.22 12.22
CA ARG A 117 -3.38 26.45 13.16
C ARG A 117 -4.26 25.89 14.28
N ARG A 118 -4.04 24.62 14.66
CA ARG A 118 -4.79 23.87 15.69
C ARG A 118 -6.26 23.58 15.36
N LEU A 119 -6.73 23.85 14.14
CA LEU A 119 -8.13 23.60 13.78
C LEU A 119 -8.53 22.12 13.99
N LEU A 120 -7.68 21.16 13.60
CA LEU A 120 -7.95 19.74 13.84
C LEU A 120 -7.81 19.43 15.33
N SER A 121 -6.73 19.89 15.95
CA SER A 121 -6.46 19.57 17.36
C SER A 121 -7.56 20.05 18.29
N ASP A 122 -8.05 21.28 18.09
CA ASP A 122 -9.13 21.86 18.89
C ASP A 122 -10.45 21.12 18.68
N ALA A 123 -10.73 20.67 17.45
CA ALA A 123 -11.92 19.88 17.16
C ALA A 123 -11.86 18.50 17.82
N PHE A 124 -10.74 17.79 17.70
CA PHE A 124 -10.58 16.46 18.32
C PHE A 124 -10.53 16.52 19.85
N ALA A 125 -10.00 17.59 20.44
CA ALA A 125 -10.05 17.82 21.88
C ALA A 125 -11.49 17.84 22.41
N SER A 126 -12.45 18.33 21.61
CA SER A 126 -13.87 18.40 22.03
C SER A 126 -14.58 17.05 22.08
N ILE A 127 -14.02 16.02 21.44
CA ILE A 127 -14.62 14.68 21.33
C ILE A 127 -13.77 13.56 21.95
N SER A 128 -12.65 13.92 22.57
CA SER A 128 -11.81 13.04 23.39
C SER A 128 -12.25 13.05 24.84
N GLU A 129 -12.19 11.89 25.51
CA GLU A 129 -12.43 11.80 26.96
C GLU A 129 -11.27 12.37 27.77
N VAL A 130 -10.03 12.15 27.31
CA VAL A 130 -8.82 12.61 27.98
C VAL A 130 -8.01 13.50 27.05
N ASN A 131 -7.62 14.66 27.60
CA ASN A 131 -6.97 15.75 26.87
C ASN A 131 -5.64 15.39 26.21
N SER A 132 -5.36 16.16 25.15
CA SER A 132 -4.21 16.04 24.29
C SER A 132 -2.88 16.28 25.00
N HIS A 133 -1.96 15.31 24.93
CA HIS A 133 -0.54 15.62 25.13
C HIS A 133 0.02 16.20 23.83
N SER A 134 0.55 17.42 23.89
CA SER A 134 1.03 18.17 22.72
C SER A 134 2.55 18.29 22.76
N ILE A 135 3.24 17.85 21.71
CA ILE A 135 4.69 17.90 21.58
C ILE A 135 5.05 18.54 20.24
N ARG A 136 6.03 19.44 20.23
CA ARG A 136 6.59 19.97 19.00
C ARG A 136 7.53 18.94 18.35
N ILE A 137 7.31 18.65 17.08
CA ILE A 137 8.11 17.75 16.27
C ILE A 137 9.16 18.55 15.49
N GLU A 138 10.43 18.18 15.67
CA GLU A 138 11.53 18.77 14.91
C GLU A 138 11.61 18.18 13.50
N GLU A 139 11.96 19.06 12.55
CA GLU A 139 12.15 18.74 11.13
C GLU A 139 13.41 17.88 10.91
N CYS A 140 13.30 16.88 10.04
CA CYS A 140 14.37 15.99 9.58
C CYS A 140 15.13 15.25 10.70
N LYS A 141 14.49 15.04 11.85
CA LYS A 141 15.03 14.26 12.98
C LYS A 141 14.03 13.21 13.46
N PRO A 142 14.51 12.10 14.06
CA PRO A 142 13.65 11.18 14.79
C PRO A 142 13.19 11.85 16.09
N ASN A 143 11.87 11.90 16.30
CA ASN A 143 11.25 12.38 17.53
C ASN A 143 10.59 11.19 18.24
N ILE A 144 11.10 10.81 19.41
CA ILE A 144 10.53 9.71 20.20
C ILE A 144 9.43 10.29 21.08
N VAL A 145 8.22 9.77 20.92
CA VAL A 145 7.03 10.24 21.62
C VAL A 145 6.40 9.10 22.39
N ASN A 146 6.35 9.25 23.71
CA ASN A 146 5.66 8.33 24.61
C ASN A 146 4.25 8.86 24.92
N CYS A 147 3.23 8.19 24.39
CA CYS A 147 1.85 8.50 24.67
C CYS A 147 1.33 7.55 25.74
N LYS A 148 1.01 8.08 26.93
CA LYS A 148 0.42 7.31 28.02
C LYS A 148 -0.69 8.09 28.72
N LEU A 149 -1.70 7.39 29.20
CA LEU A 149 -2.66 7.94 30.16
C LEU A 149 -1.94 8.23 31.48
N LEU A 150 -2.32 9.31 32.16
CA LEU A 150 -1.81 9.59 33.51
C LEU A 150 -2.38 8.57 34.50
N HIS A 151 -1.68 8.31 35.61
CA HIS A 151 -1.96 7.22 36.55
C HIS A 151 -3.40 7.16 37.12
N ASN A 152 -4.17 8.26 37.02
CA ASN A 152 -5.54 8.35 37.50
C ASN A 152 -6.59 8.43 36.37
N GLN A 153 -6.15 8.46 35.11
CA GLN A 153 -7.03 8.58 33.96
C GLN A 153 -7.42 7.19 33.46
N ARG A 154 -8.71 7.04 33.17
CA ARG A 154 -9.27 5.87 32.50
C ARG A 154 -10.16 6.36 31.39
N ILE A 155 -10.24 5.57 30.32
CA ILE A 155 -11.09 5.85 29.17
C ILE A 155 -12.14 4.76 29.01
N SER A 156 -13.36 5.17 28.66
CA SER A 156 -14.47 4.26 28.41
C SER A 156 -14.62 4.04 26.90
N LEU A 157 -14.15 2.88 26.44
CA LEU A 157 -14.17 2.55 25.01
C LEU A 157 -15.51 1.95 24.54
N GLY A 158 -16.44 1.71 25.46
CA GLY A 158 -17.71 1.03 25.22
C GLY A 158 -17.59 -0.49 25.10
N SER A 159 -18.74 -1.16 24.98
CA SER A 159 -18.83 -2.60 24.67
C SER A 159 -18.34 -2.88 23.24
N LEU A 160 -18.18 -4.16 22.87
CA LEU A 160 -17.94 -4.53 21.47
C LEU A 160 -19.27 -4.52 20.69
N PRO A 161 -19.32 -3.95 19.46
CA PRO A 161 -18.31 -3.11 18.80
C PRO A 161 -18.13 -1.76 19.51
N ARG A 162 -16.87 -1.31 19.64
CA ARG A 162 -16.49 -0.13 20.43
C ARG A 162 -17.22 1.13 19.99
N SER A 163 -17.46 2.05 20.93
CA SER A 163 -18.00 3.39 20.65
C SER A 163 -16.93 4.46 20.54
N SER A 164 -15.72 4.19 21.04
CA SER A 164 -14.61 5.14 21.06
C SER A 164 -13.31 4.48 20.61
N TYR A 165 -12.48 5.21 19.88
CA TYR A 165 -11.12 4.82 19.56
C TYR A 165 -10.21 4.98 20.79
N PRO A 166 -9.33 4.00 21.09
CA PRO A 166 -8.38 4.12 22.19
C PRO A 166 -7.49 5.34 22.06
N LEU A 167 -6.89 5.53 20.88
CA LEU A 167 -5.94 6.59 20.62
C LEU A 167 -6.09 7.12 19.19
N VAL A 168 -6.21 8.43 19.07
CA VAL A 168 -6.10 9.16 17.80
C VAL A 168 -4.93 10.13 17.90
N ILE A 169 -4.05 10.09 16.93
CA ILE A 169 -2.89 10.96 16.82
C ILE A 169 -3.10 11.92 15.68
N ILE A 170 -2.78 13.19 15.93
CA ILE A 170 -2.81 14.24 14.93
C ILE A 170 -1.46 14.94 14.93
N ILE A 171 -0.85 15.03 13.75
CA ILE A 171 0.34 15.86 13.52
C ILE A 171 -0.10 16.96 12.56
N GLU A 172 -0.06 18.21 13.02
CA GLU A 172 -0.38 19.38 12.19
C GLU A 172 0.89 20.15 11.84
N GLU A 173 0.99 20.60 10.60
CA GLU A 173 2.03 21.52 10.17
C GLU A 173 1.94 22.85 10.94
N GLU A 174 3.08 23.34 11.41
CA GLU A 174 3.14 24.60 12.14
C GLU A 174 3.37 25.82 11.24
N ARG A 175 4.11 25.66 10.14
CA ARG A 175 4.40 26.75 9.21
C ARG A 175 3.21 26.97 8.28
N VAL A 176 2.73 28.21 8.21
CA VAL A 176 1.61 28.62 7.33
C VAL A 176 2.13 29.19 6.00
N ASP A 177 3.41 29.53 5.94
CA ASP A 177 3.96 30.36 4.88
C ASP A 177 4.48 29.51 3.72
N VAL A 178 3.80 29.61 2.57
CA VAL A 178 4.14 29.02 1.27
C VAL A 178 3.90 27.51 1.17
N LEU A 179 2.62 27.13 1.22
CA LEU A 179 2.20 25.77 0.91
C LEU A 179 1.74 25.70 -0.54
N GLU A 180 2.40 24.87 -1.35
CA GLU A 180 2.03 24.58 -2.74
C GLU A 180 0.60 24.03 -2.84
N ASP A 181 0.00 24.09 -4.04
CA ASP A 181 -1.30 23.44 -4.28
C ASP A 181 -1.24 21.96 -3.87
N LYS A 182 -2.25 21.52 -3.10
CA LYS A 182 -2.38 20.15 -2.56
C LYS A 182 -1.30 19.73 -1.56
N TYR A 183 -0.62 20.68 -0.92
CA TYR A 183 0.29 20.38 0.19
C TYR A 183 -0.42 19.66 1.35
N VAL A 184 0.25 18.68 1.97
CA VAL A 184 -0.27 17.94 3.14
C VAL A 184 0.01 18.72 4.42
N ILE A 185 -1.06 19.20 5.06
CA ILE A 185 -1.00 20.03 6.27
C ILE A 185 -1.17 19.24 7.57
N ALA A 186 -1.73 18.04 7.52
CA ALA A 186 -1.82 17.21 8.71
C ALA A 186 -1.86 15.72 8.40
N LEU A 187 -1.44 14.92 9.39
CA LEU A 187 -1.62 13.48 9.46
C LEU A 187 -2.59 13.15 10.59
N ILE A 188 -3.59 12.32 10.32
CA ILE A 188 -4.52 11.74 11.29
C ILE A 188 -4.30 10.24 11.32
N MET A 189 -4.06 9.68 12.50
CA MET A 189 -3.80 8.26 12.69
C MET A 189 -4.63 7.71 13.83
N VAL A 190 -5.42 6.68 13.56
CA VAL A 190 -6.23 5.96 14.54
C VAL A 190 -5.48 4.68 14.91
N ILE A 191 -5.18 4.51 16.20
CA ILE A 191 -4.42 3.38 16.73
C ILE A 191 -5.30 2.59 17.69
N HIS A 192 -5.34 1.28 17.49
CA HIS A 192 -5.86 0.33 18.45
C HIS A 192 -4.78 0.01 19.49
N LEU A 193 -5.18 -0.02 20.77
CA LEU A 193 -4.33 -0.43 21.89
C LEU A 193 -5.01 -1.55 22.68
N PRO A 194 -4.29 -2.63 23.03
CA PRO A 194 -4.81 -3.67 23.89
C PRO A 194 -5.34 -3.12 25.22
N ASP A 195 -6.48 -3.65 25.67
CA ASP A 195 -7.05 -3.35 26.98
C ASP A 195 -7.56 -4.61 27.68
N GLU A 196 -8.34 -4.47 28.75
CA GLU A 196 -8.91 -5.61 29.47
C GLU A 196 -9.88 -6.45 28.61
N PHE A 197 -10.67 -5.79 27.77
CA PHE A 197 -11.76 -6.41 27.02
C PHE A 197 -11.36 -6.91 25.62
N PHE A 198 -10.32 -6.32 25.02
CA PHE A 198 -9.86 -6.64 23.68
C PHE A 198 -8.32 -6.66 23.63
N LYS A 199 -7.79 -7.89 23.65
CA LYS A 199 -6.36 -8.20 23.78
C LYS A 199 -5.59 -8.31 22.46
N GLN A 200 -6.21 -7.97 21.33
CA GLN A 200 -5.49 -7.97 20.05
C GLN A 200 -4.33 -6.97 20.08
N ASN A 201 -3.24 -7.33 19.40
CA ASN A 201 -2.02 -6.54 19.32
C ASN A 201 -2.31 -5.10 18.88
N CYS A 202 -1.48 -4.17 19.36
CA CYS A 202 -1.53 -2.78 18.94
C CYS A 202 -1.41 -2.68 17.41
N GLU A 203 -2.28 -1.91 16.75
CA GLU A 203 -2.26 -1.77 15.30
C GLU A 203 -2.76 -0.39 14.86
N ILE A 204 -2.22 0.13 13.75
CA ILE A 204 -2.72 1.33 13.09
C ILE A 204 -3.97 0.95 12.30
N LEU A 205 -5.16 1.28 12.83
CA LEU A 205 -6.44 0.99 12.18
C LEU A 205 -6.66 1.85 10.94
N GLN A 206 -6.26 3.13 11.01
CA GLN A 206 -6.45 4.07 9.92
C GLN A 206 -5.35 5.13 9.92
N LYS A 207 -4.87 5.48 8.72
CA LYS A 207 -3.95 6.57 8.49
C LYS A 207 -4.50 7.45 7.38
N SER A 208 -4.63 8.74 7.62
CA SER A 208 -5.19 9.70 6.67
C SER A 208 -4.39 10.99 6.66
N VAL A 209 -4.33 11.66 5.52
CA VAL A 209 -3.69 12.98 5.38
C VAL A 209 -4.75 14.03 5.03
N LEU A 210 -4.60 15.21 5.61
CA LEU A 210 -5.38 16.40 5.25
C LEU A 210 -4.50 17.29 4.37
N THR A 211 -5.03 17.71 3.23
CA THR A 211 -4.39 18.67 2.32
C THR A 211 -4.91 20.09 2.53
N ILE A 212 -4.14 21.09 2.09
CA ILE A 212 -4.42 22.52 2.28
C ILE A 212 -5.76 22.97 1.67
N ASP A 213 -6.22 22.28 0.63
CA ASP A 213 -7.51 22.48 -0.03
C ASP A 213 -8.70 21.87 0.76
N GLY A 214 -8.44 21.24 1.91
CA GLY A 214 -9.45 20.69 2.81
C GLY A 214 -9.84 19.25 2.50
N HIS A 215 -9.20 18.57 1.55
CA HIS A 215 -9.48 17.16 1.28
C HIS A 215 -8.76 16.24 2.27
N ILE A 216 -9.44 15.18 2.71
CA ILE A 216 -8.84 14.12 3.52
C ILE A 216 -8.73 12.87 2.67
N TYR A 217 -7.52 12.32 2.59
CA TYR A 217 -7.22 11.10 1.86
C TYR A 217 -6.75 10.01 2.82
N GLN A 218 -7.40 8.85 2.78
CA GLN A 218 -6.92 7.67 3.48
C GLN A 218 -5.68 7.12 2.77
N LEU A 219 -4.60 6.90 3.52
CA LEU A 219 -3.38 6.32 2.99
C LEU A 219 -3.54 4.81 2.86
N GLN A 220 -3.19 4.28 1.70
CA GLN A 220 -3.18 2.84 1.42
C GLN A 220 -1.82 2.44 0.86
N LYS A 221 -1.33 1.27 1.27
CA LYS A 221 -0.08 0.72 0.73
C LYS A 221 -0.26 0.33 -0.73
N ILE A 222 0.76 0.63 -1.54
CA ILE A 222 0.96 0.07 -2.86
C ILE A 222 1.83 -1.17 -2.68
N PHE A 223 1.48 -2.26 -3.36
CA PHE A 223 2.22 -3.51 -3.28
C PHE A 223 3.11 -3.64 -4.52
N ALA A 224 4.40 -3.44 -4.33
CA ALA A 224 5.41 -3.70 -5.36
C ALA A 224 5.75 -5.21 -5.38
N VAL A 225 6.41 -5.64 -6.45
CA VAL A 225 6.93 -7.00 -6.55
C VAL A 225 8.34 -6.99 -6.01
N ASP A 226 8.54 -7.59 -4.84
CA ASP A 226 9.88 -7.86 -4.32
C ASP A 226 10.29 -9.24 -4.84
N GLN A 227 11.16 -9.29 -5.85
CA GLN A 227 11.81 -10.55 -6.25
C GLN A 227 12.97 -10.82 -5.30
N GLU A 228 12.67 -11.09 -4.02
CA GLU A 228 13.67 -11.59 -3.09
C GLU A 228 13.63 -13.12 -3.07
N ASN A 229 14.80 -13.72 -3.35
CA ASN A 229 15.04 -15.15 -3.21
C ASN A 229 14.48 -15.67 -1.88
N GLU A 230 13.86 -16.85 -1.91
CA GLU A 230 13.42 -17.58 -0.72
C GLU A 230 14.57 -17.76 0.29
N SER A 231 14.68 -16.84 1.23
CA SER A 231 15.34 -17.08 2.51
C SER A 231 14.76 -16.17 3.58
N LEU A 232 13.78 -16.72 4.29
CA LEU A 232 13.43 -16.46 5.69
C LEU A 232 12.98 -15.03 6.05
N GLN A 233 11.68 -14.95 6.31
CA GLN A 233 10.99 -13.87 7.00
C GLN A 233 11.69 -13.49 8.31
N THR A 234 12.18 -12.25 8.39
CA THR A 234 12.22 -11.49 9.64
C THR A 234 11.84 -10.04 9.32
N GLU A 235 10.72 -9.61 9.88
CA GLU A 235 10.24 -8.24 9.88
C GLU A 235 11.28 -7.32 10.53
N SER A 236 11.91 -6.47 9.75
CA SER A 236 12.56 -5.25 10.26
C SER A 236 12.60 -4.20 9.16
N ASP A 237 11.73 -3.20 9.29
CA ASP A 237 11.81 -1.93 8.59
C ASP A 237 13.18 -1.29 8.84
N LEU A 238 14.10 -1.35 7.87
CA LEU A 238 15.32 -0.54 7.87
C LEU A 238 15.49 0.12 6.51
N ILE A 239 15.40 1.45 6.56
CA ILE A 239 15.78 2.41 5.54
C ILE A 239 17.25 2.19 5.19
N SER A 240 17.52 1.78 3.95
CA SER A 240 18.87 1.74 3.37
C SER A 240 19.26 3.14 2.91
N THR A 241 20.19 3.75 3.65
CA THR A 241 21.03 4.84 3.14
C THR A 241 22.24 4.26 2.43
N ASP A 242 22.24 4.46 1.11
CA ASP A 242 23.37 4.79 0.24
C ASP A 242 24.53 3.79 0.08
N ASN A 243 24.47 3.02 -1.04
CA ASN A 243 25.56 2.67 -1.97
C ASN A 243 25.31 1.29 -2.63
N THR A 244 24.42 1.19 -3.63
CA THR A 244 24.50 0.25 -4.77
C THR A 244 23.49 0.66 -5.85
N ILE A 245 23.91 1.51 -6.79
CA ILE A 245 23.06 2.03 -7.89
C ILE A 245 22.70 0.93 -8.92
N GLU A 246 23.22 -0.29 -8.81
CA GLU A 246 23.03 -1.34 -9.84
C GLU A 246 21.97 -2.41 -9.51
N ASN A 247 21.40 -2.44 -8.29
CA ASN A 247 20.48 -3.53 -7.88
C ASN A 247 18.98 -3.14 -7.86
N GLU A 248 18.62 -1.86 -7.89
CA GLU A 248 17.20 -1.43 -7.84
C GLU A 248 16.48 -1.52 -9.20
N GLU A 249 17.22 -1.60 -10.32
CA GLU A 249 16.60 -1.71 -11.65
C GLU A 249 16.10 -3.13 -11.95
N LEU A 250 16.66 -4.17 -11.32
CA LEU A 250 16.29 -5.57 -11.58
C LEU A 250 14.97 -5.98 -10.89
N ASN A 251 14.64 -5.35 -9.76
CA ASN A 251 13.41 -5.64 -9.00
C ASN A 251 12.16 -4.92 -9.54
N ASN A 252 12.33 -4.04 -10.53
CA ASN A 252 11.25 -3.26 -11.13
C ASN A 252 10.79 -3.80 -12.48
N VAL A 253 10.94 -5.10 -12.73
CA VAL A 253 10.59 -5.72 -14.02
C VAL A 253 9.23 -6.41 -13.95
N CYS A 254 8.44 -6.29 -15.03
CA CYS A 254 7.11 -6.86 -15.14
C CYS A 254 7.11 -8.38 -14.95
N VAL A 255 6.22 -8.89 -14.09
CA VAL A 255 6.14 -10.33 -13.75
C VAL A 255 5.73 -11.22 -14.91
N VAL A 256 5.08 -10.67 -15.94
CA VAL A 256 4.58 -11.42 -17.09
C VAL A 256 5.65 -11.59 -18.16
N CYS A 257 6.30 -10.51 -18.57
CA CYS A 257 7.31 -10.57 -19.64
C CYS A 257 8.74 -10.68 -19.13
N GLN A 258 8.99 -10.37 -17.86
CA GLN A 258 10.31 -10.37 -17.22
C GLN A 258 11.38 -9.60 -18.01
N THR A 259 10.96 -8.62 -18.81
CA THR A 259 11.84 -7.87 -19.71
C THR A 259 11.67 -6.36 -19.54
N GLN A 260 10.43 -5.88 -19.48
CA GLN A 260 10.13 -4.44 -19.41
C GLN A 260 9.87 -4.00 -17.97
N ALA A 261 10.24 -2.76 -17.66
CA ALA A 261 9.95 -2.15 -16.37
C ALA A 261 8.44 -2.09 -16.07
N ILE A 262 8.09 -2.18 -14.79
CA ILE A 262 6.75 -1.97 -14.29
C ILE A 262 6.40 -0.49 -14.44
N THR A 263 5.21 -0.19 -14.97
CA THR A 263 4.82 1.19 -15.31
C THR A 263 3.50 1.61 -14.70
N SER A 264 2.80 0.73 -14.00
CA SER A 264 1.42 1.00 -13.57
C SER A 264 1.02 0.26 -12.30
N VAL A 265 0.15 0.90 -11.52
CA VAL A 265 -0.54 0.32 -10.36
C VAL A 265 -1.96 -0.06 -10.74
N LEU A 266 -2.37 -1.28 -10.39
CA LEU A 266 -3.68 -1.86 -10.72
C LEU A 266 -4.71 -1.56 -9.62
N LEU A 267 -5.95 -1.23 -9.97
CA LEU A 267 -7.04 -1.00 -9.02
C LEU A 267 -8.17 -2.04 -9.16
N PRO A 268 -8.78 -2.47 -8.04
CA PRO A 268 -8.64 -1.91 -6.68
C PRO A 268 -7.51 -2.53 -5.83
N CYS A 269 -6.77 -3.52 -6.37
CA CYS A 269 -5.84 -4.32 -5.57
C CYS A 269 -4.50 -3.65 -5.22
N ARG A 270 -4.15 -2.54 -5.89
CA ARG A 270 -2.93 -1.73 -5.71
C ARG A 270 -1.61 -2.47 -5.95
N HIS A 271 -1.62 -3.56 -6.71
CA HIS A 271 -0.39 -4.23 -7.12
C HIS A 271 0.27 -3.47 -8.27
N SER A 272 1.59 -3.30 -8.18
CA SER A 272 2.45 -2.77 -9.22
C SER A 272 3.29 -3.91 -9.77
N CYS A 273 2.84 -4.56 -10.85
CA CYS A 273 3.48 -5.79 -11.35
C CYS A 273 3.51 -5.90 -12.88
N LEU A 274 2.96 -4.93 -13.61
CA LEU A 274 2.79 -4.98 -15.07
C LEU A 274 3.48 -3.80 -15.76
N CYS A 275 4.12 -4.08 -16.90
CA CYS A 275 4.47 -3.06 -17.88
C CYS A 275 3.24 -2.69 -18.71
N GLN A 276 3.29 -1.54 -19.39
CA GLN A 276 2.21 -1.02 -20.22
C GLN A 276 1.73 -2.02 -21.29
N ARG A 277 2.63 -2.80 -21.91
CA ARG A 277 2.27 -3.79 -22.93
C ARG A 277 1.49 -4.96 -22.34
N CYS A 278 1.97 -5.54 -21.23
CA CYS A 278 1.34 -6.69 -20.60
C CYS A 278 0.01 -6.32 -19.94
N LEU A 279 -0.10 -5.10 -19.41
CA LEU A 279 -1.35 -4.57 -18.86
C LEU A 279 -2.52 -4.70 -19.85
N LEU A 280 -2.29 -4.37 -21.13
CA LEU A 280 -3.33 -4.40 -22.16
C LEU A 280 -3.80 -5.82 -22.55
N GLN A 281 -3.09 -6.87 -22.12
CA GLN A 281 -3.36 -8.25 -22.48
C GLN A 281 -4.03 -9.06 -21.37
N VAL A 282 -4.23 -8.48 -20.18
CA VAL A 282 -4.80 -9.18 -19.02
C VAL A 282 -6.02 -8.42 -18.48
N GLN A 283 -6.95 -9.14 -17.86
CA GLN A 283 -8.12 -8.53 -17.18
C GLN A 283 -8.03 -8.62 -15.65
N THR A 284 -7.21 -9.52 -15.13
CA THR A 284 -7.00 -9.73 -13.70
C THR A 284 -5.54 -9.51 -13.31
N CYS A 285 -5.32 -9.03 -12.10
CA CYS A 285 -3.98 -8.88 -11.54
C CYS A 285 -3.28 -10.25 -11.42
N PRO A 286 -2.05 -10.42 -11.95
CA PRO A 286 -1.31 -11.68 -11.82
C PRO A 286 -1.01 -12.10 -10.38
N MET A 287 -0.84 -11.13 -9.47
CA MET A 287 -0.46 -11.39 -8.07
C MET A 287 -1.62 -11.92 -7.24
N CYS A 288 -2.81 -11.31 -7.36
CA CYS A 288 -3.94 -11.59 -6.47
C CYS A 288 -5.22 -12.03 -7.19
N ARG A 289 -5.20 -12.14 -8.52
CA ARG A 289 -6.33 -12.52 -9.39
C ARG A 289 -7.55 -11.59 -9.32
N SER A 290 -7.44 -10.45 -8.65
CA SER A 290 -8.48 -9.42 -8.61
C SER A 290 -8.70 -8.80 -10.00
N LEU A 291 -9.96 -8.51 -10.35
CA LEU A 291 -10.33 -7.85 -11.61
C LEU A 291 -9.75 -6.43 -11.66
N ILE A 292 -9.06 -6.12 -12.76
CA ILE A 292 -8.51 -4.79 -13.02
C ILE A 292 -9.65 -3.92 -13.54
N THR A 293 -10.08 -2.97 -12.73
CA THR A 293 -11.18 -2.04 -13.07
C THR A 293 -10.65 -0.71 -13.59
N SER A 294 -9.52 -0.27 -13.07
CA SER A 294 -8.77 0.91 -13.51
C SER A 294 -7.29 0.76 -13.16
N TYR A 295 -6.45 1.67 -13.64
CA TYR A 295 -5.03 1.71 -13.30
C TYR A 295 -4.49 3.15 -13.35
N PHE A 296 -3.32 3.40 -12.79
CA PHE A 296 -2.60 4.66 -12.98
C PHE A 296 -1.10 4.42 -13.23
N PRO A 297 -0.44 5.28 -14.02
CA PRO A 297 0.99 5.18 -14.24
C PRO A 297 1.77 5.57 -12.98
N LEU A 298 2.91 4.92 -12.74
CA LEU A 298 3.85 5.27 -11.67
C LEU A 298 4.55 6.61 -11.94
#